data_AF-A0A947YSW6-F1
#
_entry.id   AF-A0A947YSW6-F1
#
_cell.length_a   1.000
_cell.length_b   1.000
_cell.length_c   1.000
_cell.angle_alpha   90.00
_cell.angle_beta   90.00
_cell.angle_gamma   90.00
#
_symmetry.space_group_name_H-M   'P 1'
#
loop_
_entity.id
_entity.type
_entity.pdbx_description
1 polymer ?
#
loop_
_entity_poly.entity_id
_entity_poly.type
_entity_poly.pdbx_seq_one_letter_code
_entity_poly.pdbx_strand_id
1 'polypeptide(L)' 'AFISRPAFVSLKRRLDYSEYGGAPLLGTNGVCIISHGKSSSKAIKNALRVASEFVAHKVNQHIEENL' A
#
# COMPACT_ATOMS: atom_id res chain seq x y z
N ALA A 1 -6.30 -22.01 24.56
CA ALA A 1 -6.85 -21.22 23.43
C ALA A 1 -6.56 -19.71 23.52
N PHE A 2 -6.57 -19.07 24.70
CA PHE A 2 -6.41 -17.61 24.82
C PHE A 2 -5.01 -17.07 24.47
N ILE A 3 -3.95 -17.84 24.78
CA ILE A 3 -2.54 -17.44 24.56
C ILE A 3 -2.20 -17.26 23.07
N SER A 4 -2.83 -18.05 22.19
CA SER A 4 -2.56 -18.03 20.75
C SER A 4 -3.29 -16.90 20.02
N ARG A 5 -4.31 -16.28 20.64
CA ARG A 5 -5.15 -15.23 20.04
C ARG A 5 -4.35 -14.02 19.48
N PRO A 6 -3.39 -13.42 20.20
CA PRO A 6 -2.60 -12.32 19.64
C PRO A 6 -1.74 -12.72 18.44
N ALA A 7 -1.22 -13.96 18.40
CA ALA A 7 -0.46 -14.46 17.26
C ALA A 7 -1.33 -14.56 16.00
N PHE A 8 -2.55 -15.09 16.13
CA PHE A 8 -3.51 -15.15 15.02
C PHE A 8 -3.97 -13.77 14.54
N VAL A 9 -4.14 -12.81 15.45
CA VAL A 9 -4.48 -11.41 15.07
C VAL A 9 -3.33 -10.75 14.31
N SER A 10 -2.08 -10.97 14.72
CA SER A 10 -0.89 -10.47 14.02
C SER A 10 -0.76 -11.09 12.63
N LEU A 11 -0.95 -12.41 12.53
CA LEU A 11 -0.93 -13.13 11.27
C LEU A 11 -2.02 -12.61 10.31
N LYS A 12 -3.25 -12.42 10.81
CA LYS A 12 -4.35 -11.86 10.01
C LYS A 12 -4.00 -10.47 9.48
N ARG A 13 -3.35 -9.61 10.27
CA ARG A 13 -2.89 -8.29 9.79
C ARG A 13 -1.85 -8.38 8.69
N ARG A 14 -0.89 -9.31 8.78
CA ARG A 14 0.12 -9.53 7.73
C ARG A 14 -0.47 -10.07 6.43
N LEU A 15 -1.54 -10.86 6.53
CA LEU A 15 -2.26 -11.42 5.38
C LEU A 15 -3.32 -10.47 4.80
N ASP A 16 -3.65 -9.40 5.51
CA ASP A 16 -4.64 -8.42 5.07
C ASP A 16 -3.99 -7.41 4.13
N TYR A 17 -4.18 -7.62 2.82
CA TYR A 17 -3.73 -6.72 1.76
C TYR A 17 -4.22 -5.26 1.93
N SER A 18 -5.27 -5.02 2.72
CA SER A 18 -5.73 -3.66 3.02
C SER A 18 -4.75 -2.86 3.87
N GLU A 19 -3.84 -3.50 4.59
CA GLU A 19 -2.80 -2.82 5.39
C GLU A 19 -1.71 -2.19 4.51
N TYR A 20 -1.49 -2.72 3.30
CA TYR A 20 -0.42 -2.29 2.40
C TYR A 20 -0.78 -1.06 1.55
N GLY A 21 -2.07 -0.74 1.38
CA GLY A 21 -2.49 0.46 0.66
C GLY A 21 -2.65 0.30 -0.86
N GLY A 22 -2.71 -0.91 -1.39
CA GLY A 22 -2.89 -1.15 -2.83
C GLY A 22 -1.59 -1.30 -3.61
N ALA A 23 -1.70 -1.38 -4.93
CA ALA A 23 -0.57 -1.69 -5.81
C ALA A 23 -0.13 -0.45 -6.61
N PRO A 24 1.16 -0.08 -6.61
CA PRO A 24 1.66 1.01 -7.45
C PRO A 24 1.66 0.60 -8.93
N LEU A 25 1.11 1.46 -9.79
CA LEU A 25 1.17 1.33 -11.24
C LEU A 25 2.32 2.17 -11.80
N LEU A 26 3.42 1.50 -12.12
CA LEU A 26 4.64 2.12 -12.66
C LEU A 26 4.53 2.36 -14.18
N GLY A 27 5.36 3.27 -14.70
CA GLY A 27 5.37 3.65 -16.11
C GLY A 27 4.32 4.68 -16.51
N THR A 28 3.60 5.24 -15.53
CA THR A 28 2.73 6.40 -15.73
C THR A 28 3.49 7.70 -15.46
N ASN A 29 3.07 8.82 -16.08
CA ASN A 29 3.63 10.15 -15.83
C ASN A 29 3.11 10.75 -14.50
N GLY A 30 3.22 9.98 -13.41
CA GLY A 30 2.79 10.36 -12.07
C GLY A 30 2.69 9.17 -11.11
N VAL A 31 2.28 9.44 -9.87
CA VAL A 31 2.03 8.40 -8.87
C VAL A 31 0.61 7.88 -9.03
N CYS A 32 0.48 6.58 -9.33
CA CYS A 32 -0.81 5.91 -9.45
C CYS A 32 -0.87 4.68 -8.54
N ILE A 33 -1.86 4.63 -7.64
CA ILE A 33 -2.07 3.51 -6.71
C ILE A 33 -3.42 2.86 -7.02
N ILE A 34 -3.38 1.59 -7.43
CA ILE A 34 -4.58 0.79 -7.71
C ILE A 34 -5.08 0.16 -6.41
N SER A 35 -6.32 0.49 -6.04
CA SER A 35 -7.04 -0.10 -4.91
C SER A 35 -8.05 -1.16 -5.35
N HIS A 36 -8.42 -2.08 -4.46
CA HIS A 36 -9.51 -3.03 -4.71
C HIS A 36 -10.87 -2.34 -4.70
N GLY A 37 -11.82 -2.78 -5.54
CA GLY A 37 -13.17 -2.18 -5.58
C GLY A 37 -13.95 -2.28 -4.26
N LYS A 38 -13.64 -3.27 -3.43
CA LYS A 38 -14.19 -3.46 -2.08
C LYS A 38 -13.34 -2.85 -0.96
N SER A 39 -12.44 -1.92 -1.30
CA SER A 39 -11.55 -1.28 -0.33
C SER A 39 -12.34 -0.58 0.78
N SER A 40 -11.99 -0.88 2.03
CA SER A 40 -12.51 -0.17 3.20
C SER A 40 -11.88 1.22 3.32
N SER A 41 -12.45 2.08 4.18
CA SER A 41 -11.87 3.40 4.50
C SER A 41 -10.42 3.30 4.98
N LYS A 42 -10.08 2.25 5.74
CA LYS A 42 -8.71 1.96 6.17
C LYS A 42 -7.78 1.65 4.99
N ALA A 43 -8.25 0.84 4.04
CA ALA A 43 -7.49 0.52 2.84
C ALA A 43 -7.17 1.77 2.01
N ILE A 44 -8.17 2.65 1.82
CA ILE A 44 -7.99 3.92 1.10
C ILE A 44 -7.03 4.86 1.84
N LYS A 45 -7.14 4.97 3.17
CA LYS A 45 -6.18 5.74 3.99
C LYS A 45 -4.74 5.24 3.76
N ASN A 46 -4.54 3.93 3.75
CA ASN A 46 -3.23 3.34 3.50
C ASN A 46 -2.75 3.59 2.07
N ALA A 47 -3.64 3.59 1.08
CA ALA A 47 -3.31 3.93 -0.29
C ALA A 47 -2.82 5.37 -0.46
N LEU A 48 -3.48 6.32 0.20
CA LEU A 48 -3.05 7.71 0.23
C LEU A 48 -1.69 7.89 0.91
N ARG A 49 -1.43 7.14 1.99
CA ARG A 49 -0.10 7.13 2.63
C ARG A 49 0.98 6.67 1.65
N VAL A 50 0.77 5.55 0.97
CA VAL A 50 1.73 5.04 -0.04
C VAL A 50 1.93 6.03 -1.18
N ALA A 51 0.84 6.63 -1.69
CA ALA A 51 0.94 7.65 -2.74
C ALA A 51 1.79 8.85 -2.27
N SER A 52 1.57 9.33 -1.04
CA SER A 52 2.36 10.41 -0.45
C SER A 52 3.83 10.05 -0.29
N GLU A 53 4.14 8.82 0.12
CA GLU A 53 5.51 8.31 0.23
C GLU A 53 6.19 8.27 -1.15
N PHE A 54 5.49 7.82 -2.20
CA PHE A 54 6.03 7.80 -3.56
C PHE A 54 6.37 9.19 -4.09
N VAL A 55 5.53 10.19 -3.79
CA VAL A 55 5.79 11.60 -4.13
C VAL A 55 6.99 12.12 -3.32
N ALA A 56 7.02 11.90 -2.01
CA ALA A 56 8.09 12.38 -1.14
C ALA A 56 9.45 11.78 -1.51
N HIS A 57 9.47 10.50 -1.89
CA HIS A 57 10.67 9.79 -2.34
C HIS A 57 10.98 9.97 -3.82
N LYS A 58 10.19 10.78 -4.55
CA LYS A 58 10.50 11.14 -5.94
C LYS A 58 10.67 9.90 -6.84
N VAL A 59 9.85 8.87 -6.61
CA VAL A 59 10.00 7.55 -7.25
C VAL A 59 9.96 7.65 -8.78
N ASN A 60 9.03 8.42 -9.32
CA ASN A 60 8.93 8.62 -10.77
C ASN A 60 10.19 9.25 -11.37
N GLN A 61 10.75 10.25 -10.69
CA GLN A 61 11.97 10.94 -11.14
C GLN A 61 13.15 9.96 -11.13
N HIS A 62 13.27 9.14 -10.08
CA HIS A 62 14.29 8.08 -10.07
C HIS A 62 14.12 7.09 -11.21
N ILE A 63 12.89 6.69 -11.54
CA ILE A 63 12.67 5.77 -12.67
C ILE A 63 13.06 6.46 -13.98
N GLU A 64 12.61 7.69 -14.23
CA GLU A 64 12.95 8.45 -15.44
C GLU A 64 14.45 8.68 -15.62
N GLU A 65 15.18 8.98 -14.54
CA GLU A 65 16.63 9.19 -14.57
C GLU A 65 17.44 7.91 -14.84
N ASN A 66 16.86 6.72 -14.61
CA ASN A 66 17.52 5.42 -14.75
C ASN A 66 17.03 4.60 -15.96
N LEU A 67 16.23 5.20 -16.84
CA LEU A 67 15.80 4.64 -18.14
C LEU A 67 16.74 5.09 -19.26
#